data_AF-A0A7C3QC95-F1
#
_entry.id   AF-A0A7C3QC95-F1
#
_cell.length_a   1.000
_cell.length_b   1.000
_cell.length_c   1.000
_cell.angle_alpha   90.00
_cell.angle_beta   90.00
_cell.angle_gamma   90.00
#
_symmetry.space_group_name_H-M   'P 1'
#
loop_
_entity.id
_entity.type
_entity.pdbx_description
1 polymer ?
#
loop_
_entity_poly.entity_id
_entity_poly.type
_entity_poly.pdbx_seq_one_letter_code
_entity_poly.pdbx_strand_id
1 'polypeptide(L)'
;MMEQRLINVGFGNSVVAARIIAVVNPKSAPMKKLRDDAKNSHKLIDVSEGRRTRAIVITDSGHVVLSSVQPETLVQRFQPMSGAVMGEKTEKKP
;
A
#
# COMPACT_ATOMS: atom_id res chain seq x y z
N MET A 1 -4.56 -18.28 17.63
CA MET A 1 -3.49 -17.91 16.67
C MET A 1 -3.98 -16.69 15.91
N MET A 2 -3.13 -15.69 15.68
CA MET A 2 -3.54 -14.51 14.91
C MET A 2 -3.64 -14.90 13.44
N GLU A 3 -4.82 -14.73 12.84
CA GLU A 3 -5.09 -15.13 11.46
C GLU A 3 -4.21 -14.30 10.51
N GLN A 4 -3.40 -14.96 9.69
CA GLN A 4 -2.51 -14.28 8.74
C GLN A 4 -3.33 -13.73 7.57
N ARG A 5 -3.75 -12.47 7.70
CA ARG A 5 -4.46 -11.76 6.65
C ARG A 5 -3.51 -11.30 5.54
N LEU A 6 -3.88 -11.58 4.30
CA LEU A 6 -3.22 -11.03 3.10
C LEU A 6 -4.00 -9.81 2.59
N ILE A 7 -3.26 -8.81 2.12
CA ILE A 7 -3.82 -7.62 1.47
C ILE A 7 -3.36 -7.59 0.02
N ASN A 8 -4.32 -7.52 -0.89
CA ASN A 8 -4.04 -7.31 -2.30
C ASN A 8 -3.42 -5.92 -2.54
N VAL A 9 -2.25 -5.90 -3.16
CA VAL A 9 -1.48 -4.70 -3.51
C VAL A 9 -1.42 -4.45 -5.02
N GLY A 10 -2.23 -5.15 -5.81
CA GLY A 10 -2.38 -4.96 -7.25
C GLY A 10 -2.09 -6.22 -8.06
N PHE A 11 -2.87 -6.45 -9.12
CA PHE A 11 -2.68 -7.55 -10.09
C PHE A 11 -2.50 -8.94 -9.46
N GLY A 12 -3.35 -9.28 -8.49
CA GLY A 12 -3.24 -10.55 -7.77
C GLY A 12 -2.06 -10.64 -6.78
N ASN A 13 -1.14 -9.68 -6.76
CA ASN A 13 -0.07 -9.62 -5.76
C ASN A 13 -0.62 -9.25 -4.40
N SER A 14 -0.10 -9.90 -3.35
CA SER A 14 -0.55 -9.69 -1.97
C SER A 14 0.61 -9.65 -1.00
N VAL A 15 0.43 -8.94 0.12
CA VAL A 15 1.40 -8.85 1.21
C VAL A 15 0.74 -9.21 2.54
N VAL A 16 1.53 -9.68 3.50
CA VAL A 16 1.04 -9.99 4.86
C VAL A 16 0.69 -8.69 5.58
N ALA A 17 -0.58 -8.54 5.96
CA ALA A 17 -1.08 -7.33 6.63
C ALA A 17 -0.27 -6.99 7.87
N ALA A 18 -0.01 -7.98 8.73
CA ALA A 18 0.72 -7.80 9.98
C ALA A 18 2.16 -7.27 9.82
N ARG A 19 2.74 -7.30 8.61
CA ARG A 19 4.10 -6.81 8.34
C ARG A 19 4.13 -5.41 7.73
N ILE A 20 2.98 -4.83 7.39
CA ILE A 20 2.94 -3.47 6.84
C ILE A 20 3.11 -2.47 7.98
N ILE A 21 4.13 -1.60 7.85
CA ILE A 21 4.40 -0.49 8.77
C ILE A 21 3.77 0.80 8.25
N ALA A 22 3.77 1.01 6.92
CA ALA A 22 3.20 2.22 6.34
C ALA A 22 2.73 2.01 4.89
N VAL A 23 1.73 2.80 4.50
CA VAL A 23 1.30 2.99 3.11
C VAL A 23 1.40 4.47 2.79
N VAL A 24 2.19 4.85 1.78
CA VAL A 24 2.53 6.25 1.49
C VAL A 24 2.43 6.58 0.00
N ASN A 25 2.29 7.88 -0.30
CA ASN A 25 2.21 8.41 -1.66
C ASN A 25 3.60 8.53 -2.32
N PRO A 26 3.82 8.08 -3.56
CA PRO A 26 5.15 8.01 -4.20
C PRO A 26 5.70 9.35 -4.73
N LYS A 27 4.96 10.46 -4.63
CA LYS A 27 5.22 11.68 -5.41
C LYS A 27 6.37 12.54 -4.89
N SER A 28 6.69 12.49 -3.60
CA SER A 28 7.65 13.40 -2.97
C SER A 28 9.11 12.99 -3.23
N ALA A 29 10.04 13.94 -3.15
CA ALA A 29 11.48 13.65 -3.32
C ALA A 29 12.01 12.61 -2.30
N PRO A 30 11.63 12.64 -1.01
CA PRO A 30 12.01 11.58 -0.06
C PRO A 30 11.52 10.18 -0.47
N MET A 31 10.37 10.08 -1.12
CA MET A 31 9.81 8.80 -1.56
C MET A 31 10.53 8.23 -2.79
N LYS A 32 11.01 9.11 -3.68
CA LYS A 32 11.91 8.71 -4.76
C LYS A 32 13.21 8.14 -4.18
N LYS A 33 13.81 8.85 -3.21
CA LYS A 33 15.01 8.39 -2.51
C LYS A 33 14.79 7.04 -1.81
N LEU A 34 13.68 6.86 -1.09
CA LEU A 34 13.32 5.60 -0.45
C LEU A 34 13.26 4.42 -1.44
N ARG A 35 12.64 4.63 -2.60
CA ARG A 35 12.58 3.60 -3.65
C ARG A 35 13.98 3.27 -4.17
N ASP A 36 14.79 4.28 -4.42
CA ASP A 36 16.13 4.10 -4.98
C ASP A 36 17.05 3.40 -3.96
N ASP A 37 16.97 3.75 -2.68
CA ASP A 37 17.68 3.08 -1.57
C ASP A 37 17.25 1.61 -1.43
N ALA A 38 15.95 1.33 -1.53
CA ALA A 38 15.43 -0.03 -1.52
C ALA A 38 15.90 -0.84 -2.74
N LYS A 39 15.99 -0.21 -3.92
CA LYS A 39 16.52 -0.84 -5.13
C LYS A 39 17.97 -1.23 -4.95
N ASN A 40 18.79 -0.30 -4.47
CA ASN A 40 20.22 -0.53 -4.20
C ASN A 40 20.44 -1.61 -3.15
N SER A 41 19.52 -1.72 -2.19
CA SER A 41 19.57 -2.71 -1.11
C SER A 41 18.92 -4.05 -1.45
N HIS A 42 18.49 -4.29 -2.70
CA HIS A 42 17.78 -5.50 -3.13
C HIS A 42 16.48 -5.77 -2.35
N LYS A 43 15.84 -4.71 -1.84
CA LYS A 43 14.62 -4.73 -1.04
C LYS A 43 13.41 -4.12 -1.75
N LEU A 44 13.57 -3.69 -2.99
CA LEU A 44 12.49 -3.16 -3.80
C LEU A 44 11.75 -4.30 -4.49
N ILE A 45 10.44 -4.35 -4.29
CA ILE A 45 9.53 -5.27 -4.99
C ILE A 45 8.57 -4.41 -5.81
N ASP A 46 8.64 -4.54 -7.14
CA ASP A 46 7.73 -3.82 -8.03
C ASP A 46 6.57 -4.72 -8.45
N VAL A 47 5.36 -4.42 -7.96
CA VAL A 47 4.11 -5.11 -8.32
C VAL A 47 3.18 -4.21 -9.14
N SER A 48 3.73 -3.18 -9.78
CA SER A 48 2.95 -2.24 -10.60
C SER A 48 2.68 -2.74 -12.03
N GLU A 49 3.31 -3.84 -12.46
CA GLU A 49 3.18 -4.46 -13.80
C GLU A 49 3.26 -3.44 -14.95
N GLY A 50 4.23 -2.53 -14.88
CA GLY A 50 4.44 -1.49 -15.89
C GLY A 50 3.43 -0.35 -15.85
N ARG A 51 2.47 -0.34 -14.90
CA ARG A 51 1.60 0.79 -14.66
C ARG A 51 2.25 1.81 -13.73
N ARG A 52 1.68 3.02 -13.74
CA ARG A 52 2.10 4.09 -12.84
C ARG A 52 2.01 3.63 -11.37
N THR A 53 3.11 3.75 -10.64
CA THR A 53 3.13 3.61 -9.18
C THR A 53 2.24 4.67 -8.54
N ARG A 54 1.23 4.23 -7.78
CA ARG A 54 0.28 5.09 -7.05
C ARG A 54 0.49 5.03 -5.54
N ALA A 55 1.07 3.95 -5.02
CA ALA A 55 1.38 3.78 -3.61
C ALA A 55 2.73 3.09 -3.40
N ILE A 56 3.31 3.32 -2.23
CA ILE A 56 4.47 2.60 -1.72
C ILE A 56 4.05 1.97 -0.39
N VAL A 57 4.26 0.66 -0.24
CA VAL A 57 4.04 -0.07 1.01
C VAL A 57 5.39 -0.39 1.64
N ILE A 58 5.55 -0.05 2.91
CA ILE A 58 6.77 -0.29 3.69
C ILE A 58 6.50 -1.42 4.67
N THR A 59 7.40 -2.40 4.70
CA THR A 59 7.32 -3.55 5.60
C THR A 59 8.34 -3.49 6.72
N ASP A 60 8.10 -4.24 7.80
CA ASP A 60 8.99 -4.40 8.96
C ASP A 60 10.39 -4.91 8.61
N SER A 61 10.52 -5.76 7.59
CA SER A 61 11.78 -6.26 7.06
C SER A 61 12.58 -5.22 6.23
N GLY A 62 12.00 -4.03 6.03
CA GLY A 62 12.55 -2.97 5.20
C GLY A 62 12.31 -3.17 3.70
N HIS A 63 11.52 -4.17 3.28
CA HIS A 63 11.08 -4.26 1.89
C HIS A 63 10.12 -3.13 1.57
N VAL A 64 10.29 -2.57 0.38
CA VAL A 64 9.49 -1.50 -0.19
C VAL A 64 8.75 -2.05 -1.40
N VAL A 65 7.42 -2.06 -1.34
CA VAL A 65 6.56 -2.62 -2.39
C VAL A 65 5.90 -1.49 -3.16
N LEU A 66 6.15 -1.42 -4.47
CA LEU A 66 5.53 -0.43 -5.36
C LEU A 66 4.21 -0.96 -5.89
N SER A 67 3.13 -0.21 -5.66
CA SER A 67 1.78 -0.62 -6.03
C SER A 67 1.15 0.34 -7.04
N SER A 68 0.41 -0.23 -7.99
CA SER A 68 -0.49 0.51 -8.89
C SER A 68 -1.86 0.80 -8.25
N VAL A 69 -2.10 0.33 -7.02
CA VAL A 69 -3.32 0.59 -6.25
C VAL A 69 -3.16 1.92 -5.51
N GLN A 70 -4.28 2.61 -5.35
CA GLN A 70 -4.34 3.89 -4.67
C GLN A 70 -4.13 3.69 -3.14
N PRO A 71 -3.33 4.53 -2.43
CA PRO A 71 -3.05 4.38 -1.01
C PRO A 71 -4.31 4.25 -0.15
N GLU A 72 -5.32 5.06 -0.42
CA GLU A 72 -6.60 5.07 0.31
C GLU A 72 -7.29 3.69 0.23
N THR A 73 -7.26 3.05 -0.95
CA THR A 73 -7.80 1.69 -1.14
C THR A 73 -7.00 0.63 -0.38
N LEU A 74 -5.68 0.78 -0.29
CA LEU A 74 -4.84 -0.15 0.48
C LEU A 74 -5.11 -0.03 1.99
N VAL A 75 -5.31 1.19 2.50
CA VAL A 75 -5.67 1.44 3.91
C VAL A 75 -7.05 0.84 4.22
N GLN A 76 -8.04 1.01 3.34
CA GLN A 76 -9.35 0.38 3.49
C GLN A 76 -9.27 -1.15 3.52
N ARG A 77 -8.40 -1.75 2.67
CA ARG A 77 -8.16 -3.20 2.69
C ARG A 77 -7.40 -3.66 3.93
N PHE A 78 -6.59 -2.78 4.54
CA PHE A 78 -5.83 -3.06 5.75
C PHE A 78 -6.72 -3.10 6.99
N GLN A 79 -7.65 -2.17 7.10
CA GLN A 79 -8.57 -2.14 8.22
C GLN A 79 -9.35 -3.46 8.30
N PRO A 80 -9.39 -4.12 9.48
CA PRO A 80 -10.30 -5.24 9.72
C PRO A 80 -11.71 -4.81 9.31
N MET A 81 -12.48 -5.67 8.67
CA MET A 81 -13.92 -5.46 8.57
C MET A 81 -14.52 -5.64 9.97
N SER A 82 -14.26 -4.70 10.88
CA SER A 82 -15.13 -4.45 12.02
C SER A 82 -16.42 -3.90 11.43
N GLY A 83 -17.52 -4.63 11.58
CA GLY A 83 -18.80 -4.34 10.94
C GLY A 83 -19.23 -2.87 11.09
N ALA A 84 -19.75 -2.33 9.99
CA ALA A 84 -20.41 -1.03 9.85
C ALA A 84 -19.56 0.22 10.12
N VAL A 85 -19.24 0.95 9.04
CA VAL A 85 -19.34 2.42 9.07
C VAL A 85 -20.04 2.89 7.79
N MET A 86 -21.13 3.62 8.02
CA MET A 86 -22.08 4.17 7.05
C MET A 86 -21.44 5.24 6.15
N GLY A 87 -22.11 5.48 5.02
CA GLY A 87 -21.61 6.28 3.91
C GLY A 87 -21.28 7.73 4.24
N GLU A 88 -20.18 8.20 3.66
CA GLU A 88 -20.05 9.60 3.29
C GLU A 88 -20.76 9.80 1.95
N LYS A 89 -22.02 10.27 2.01
CA LYS A 89 -22.57 11.04 0.90
C LYS A 89 -21.79 12.35 0.88
N THR A 90 -20.95 12.53 -0.13
CA THR A 90 -20.44 13.87 -0.46
C THR A 90 -21.63 14.72 -0.91
N GLU A 91 -22.04 15.66 -0.05
CA GLU A 91 -22.91 16.77 -0.41
C GLU A 91 -22.34 17.46 -1.67
N LYS A 92 -23.11 17.43 -2.77
CA LYS A 92 -23.00 18.46 -3.78
C LYS A 92 -23.62 19.72 -3.19
N LYS A 93 -22.78 20.73 -2.91
CA LYS A 93 -23.23 22.09 -2.58
C LYS A 93 -23.88 22.75 -3.81
N PRO A 94 -24.82 23.71 -3.59
CA PRO A 94 -25.72 24.24 -4.60
C PRO A 94 -25.03 25.11 -5.65
#